data_AF-W4B531-F1
#
_entry.id   AF-W4B531-F1
#
_cell.length_a   1.000
_cell.length_b   1.000
_cell.length_c   1.000
_cell.angle_alpha   90.00
_cell.angle_beta   90.00
_cell.angle_gamma   90.00
#
_symmetry.space_group_name_H-M   'P 1'
#
loop_
_entity.id
_entity.type
_entity.pdbx_description
1 polymer ?
#
loop_
_entity_poly.entity_id
_entity_poly.type
_entity_poly.pdbx_seq_one_letter_code
_entity_poly.pdbx_strand_id
1 'polypeptide(L)'
;MNLKDTLTAIHEKYDNPFVIGIDACLGQSSSVGSIQVSDGPLKPGAGVHKELPPVGDIHVTGIVNVGGFMEYFVLQNTRLSLVMRLSDIIATCLFAGIKEWNRSTLLAAQE
;
A
#
# COMPACT_ATOMS: atom_id res chain seq x y z
N MET A 1 15.83 0.44 5.94
CA MET A 1 14.63 1.14 5.43
C MET A 1 14.52 2.43 6.21
N ASN A 2 14.23 3.55 5.54
CA ASN A 2 14.20 4.92 6.05
C ASN A 2 12.79 5.36 6.49
N LEU A 3 11.98 4.41 6.97
CA LEU A 3 10.54 4.61 7.13
C LEU A 3 10.23 5.65 8.22
N LYS A 4 10.94 5.58 9.34
CA LYS A 4 10.81 6.53 10.45
C LYS A 4 11.09 7.97 9.99
N ASP A 5 12.23 8.18 9.35
CA ASP A 5 12.64 9.52 8.88
C ASP A 5 11.67 10.06 7.82
N THR A 6 11.16 9.19 6.95
CA THR A 6 10.16 9.56 5.93
C THR A 6 8.84 9.99 6.55
N LEU A 7 8.33 9.25 7.55
CA LEU A 7 7.12 9.60 8.27
C LEU A 7 7.28 10.94 9.01
N THR A 8 8.41 11.13 9.70
CA THR A 8 8.73 12.41 10.34
C THR A 8 8.67 13.57 9.33
N ALA A 9 9.34 13.43 8.18
CA ALA A 9 9.34 14.47 7.15
C ALA A 9 7.94 14.76 6.57
N ILE A 10 7.06 13.76 6.47
CA ILE A 10 5.66 13.94 6.04
C ILE A 10 4.89 14.77 7.07
N HIS A 11 4.96 14.40 8.35
CA HIS A 11 4.25 15.09 9.43
C HIS A 11 4.81 16.49 9.73
N GLU A 12 6.09 16.75 9.44
CA GLU A 12 6.67 18.08 9.54
C GLU A 12 6.26 18.99 8.36
N LYS A 13 6.01 18.41 7.19
CA LYS A 13 5.71 19.16 5.96
C LYS A 13 4.22 19.46 5.77
N TYR A 14 3.36 18.56 6.22
CA TYR A 14 1.91 18.64 6.00
C TYR A 14 1.20 18.67 7.35
N ASP A 15 0.22 19.56 7.51
CA ASP A 15 -0.64 19.59 8.69
C ASP A 15 -1.70 18.48 8.59
N ASN A 16 -1.80 17.66 9.64
CA ASN A 16 -2.70 16.50 9.75
C ASN A 16 -2.91 15.71 8.42
N PRO A 17 -1.84 15.17 7.81
CA PRO A 17 -1.93 14.54 6.50
C PRO A 17 -2.69 13.22 6.58
N PHE A 18 -3.55 12.98 5.59
CA PHE A 18 -4.11 11.64 5.36
C PHE A 18 -3.12 10.81 4.55
N VAL A 19 -2.54 9.79 5.15
CA VAL A 19 -1.47 8.96 4.61
C VAL A 19 -2.03 7.62 4.12
N ILE A 20 -1.69 7.24 2.89
CA ILE A 20 -2.08 5.94 2.31
C ILE A 20 -0.84 5.05 2.22
N GLY A 21 -0.83 3.94 2.96
CA GLY A 21 0.21 2.91 2.86
C GLY A 21 0.01 2.05 1.62
N ILE A 22 1.07 1.79 0.84
CA ILE A 22 1.02 0.86 -0.29
C ILE A 22 2.08 -0.22 -0.07
N ASP A 23 1.66 -1.48 -0.16
CA ASP A 23 2.53 -2.63 0.08
C ASP A 23 2.30 -3.76 -0.92
N ALA A 24 3.30 -4.62 -1.04
CA ALA A 24 3.18 -5.90 -1.73
C ALA A 24 3.52 -7.02 -0.74
N CYS A 25 2.63 -7.99 -0.59
CA CYS A 25 2.83 -9.09 0.35
C CYS A 25 2.71 -10.46 -0.31
N LEU A 26 3.16 -11.47 0.44
CA LEU A 26 2.92 -12.86 0.13
C LEU A 26 1.64 -13.31 0.84
N GLY A 27 0.82 -14.14 0.17
CA GLY A 27 -0.48 -14.53 0.69
C GLY A 27 -0.87 -15.97 0.35
N GLN A 28 -2.14 -16.31 0.55
CA GLN A 28 -2.67 -17.62 0.14
C GLN A 28 -2.64 -17.75 -1.38
N SER A 29 -2.44 -18.98 -1.88
CA SER A 29 -2.40 -19.25 -3.33
C SER A 29 -3.65 -18.76 -4.06
N SER A 30 -4.82 -18.94 -3.44
CA SER A 30 -6.11 -18.45 -3.97
C SER A 30 -6.22 -16.94 -4.10
N SER A 31 -5.37 -16.19 -3.39
CA SER A 31 -5.43 -14.74 -3.32
C SER A 31 -4.34 -14.06 -4.15
N VAL A 32 -3.44 -14.82 -4.78
CA VAL A 32 -2.39 -14.25 -5.64
C VAL A 32 -3.01 -13.50 -6.81
N GLY A 33 -2.60 -12.25 -7.01
CA GLY A 33 -3.18 -11.33 -8.00
C GLY A 33 -4.37 -10.51 -7.49
N SER A 34 -4.74 -10.63 -6.23
CA SER A 34 -5.73 -9.76 -5.61
C SER A 34 -5.11 -8.47 -5.05
N ILE A 35 -5.95 -7.44 -4.93
CA ILE A 35 -5.66 -6.18 -4.26
C ILE A 35 -6.60 -6.08 -3.08
N GLN A 36 -6.06 -5.77 -1.91
CA GLN A 36 -6.81 -5.56 -0.67
C GLN A 36 -6.72 -4.09 -0.27
N VAL A 37 -7.85 -3.54 0.17
CA VAL A 37 -7.94 -2.19 0.72
C VAL A 37 -8.54 -2.32 2.12
N SER A 38 -7.88 -1.73 3.10
CA SER A 38 -8.24 -1.89 4.50
C SER A 38 -8.04 -0.59 5.27
N ASP A 39 -8.91 -0.38 6.26
CA ASP A 39 -8.76 0.70 7.23
C ASP A 39 -7.60 0.44 8.19
N GLY A 40 -6.96 1.52 8.63
CA GLY A 40 -5.86 1.51 9.57
C GLY A 40 -4.48 1.32 8.91
N PRO A 41 -3.41 1.41 9.72
CA PRO A 41 -2.06 1.41 9.20
C PRO A 41 -1.60 0.04 8.73
N LEU A 42 -0.78 0.06 7.70
CA LEU A 42 0.07 -1.06 7.31
C LEU A 42 1.10 -1.35 8.41
N LYS A 43 1.34 -2.64 8.68
CA LYS A 43 2.43 -3.11 9.56
C LYS A 43 3.53 -3.77 8.71
N PRO A 44 4.49 -3.00 8.17
CA PRO A 44 5.50 -3.55 7.28
C PRO A 44 6.50 -4.43 8.03
N GLY A 45 7.16 -5.34 7.31
CA GLY A 45 8.29 -6.11 7.84
C GLY A 45 7.97 -7.49 8.43
N ALA A 46 6.72 -7.96 8.35
CA ALA A 46 6.31 -9.27 8.85
C ALA A 46 7.10 -10.44 8.21
N GLY A 47 7.33 -10.39 6.89
CA GLY A 47 8.10 -11.43 6.15
C GLY A 47 9.62 -11.33 6.28
N VAL A 48 10.15 -10.34 7.02
CA VAL A 48 11.59 -10.13 7.21
C VAL A 48 11.99 -9.93 8.69
N HIS A 49 11.08 -10.24 9.62
CA HIS A 49 11.27 -10.15 11.08
C HIS A 49 11.84 -8.80 11.55
N LYS A 50 11.40 -7.69 10.94
CA LYS A 50 11.74 -6.34 11.40
C LYS A 50 10.52 -5.66 11.98
N GLU A 51 10.64 -5.13 13.18
CA GLU A 51 9.66 -4.20 13.74
C GLU A 51 9.85 -2.84 13.08
N LEU A 52 8.90 -2.48 12.22
CA LEU A 52 8.86 -1.20 11.53
C LEU A 52 7.63 -0.41 12.01
N PRO A 53 7.71 0.94 12.03
CA PRO A 53 6.58 1.75 12.44
C PRO A 53 5.37 1.52 11.54
N PRO A 54 4.14 1.55 12.08
CA PRO A 54 2.92 1.48 11.30
C PRO A 54 2.82 2.67 10.32
N VAL A 55 2.24 2.44 9.14
CA VAL A 55 2.18 3.43 8.04
C VAL A 55 0.77 3.59 7.51
N GLY A 56 0.28 4.83 7.51
CA GLY A 56 -0.98 5.19 6.85
C GLY A 56 -2.20 5.18 7.76
N ASP A 57 -3.22 5.92 7.36
CA ASP A 57 -4.57 5.88 7.91
C ASP A 57 -5.39 4.77 7.26
N ILE A 58 -5.06 4.46 6.01
CA ILE A 58 -5.52 3.28 5.27
C ILE A 58 -4.32 2.62 4.58
N HIS A 59 -4.50 1.38 4.14
CA HIS A 59 -3.49 0.72 3.31
C HIS A 59 -4.09 -0.07 2.15
N VAL A 60 -3.29 -0.17 1.09
CA VAL A 60 -3.56 -0.97 -0.10
C VAL A 60 -2.45 -1.99 -0.27
N THR A 61 -2.81 -3.27 -0.37
CA THR A 61 -1.83 -4.36 -0.50
C THR A 61 -2.11 -5.21 -1.73
N GLY A 62 -1.09 -5.41 -2.56
CA GLY A 62 -1.11 -6.37 -3.66
C GLY A 62 -0.54 -7.72 -3.23
N ILE A 63 -1.26 -8.82 -3.44
CA ILE A 63 -0.74 -10.16 -3.16
C ILE A 63 0.01 -10.67 -4.39
N VAL A 64 1.34 -10.60 -4.34
CA VAL A 64 2.20 -10.81 -5.51
C VAL A 64 2.63 -12.26 -5.70
N ASN A 65 2.59 -13.07 -4.63
CA ASN A 65 2.95 -14.47 -4.67
C ASN A 65 2.45 -15.23 -3.42
N VAL A 66 2.71 -16.53 -3.36
CA VAL A 66 2.32 -17.40 -2.25
C VAL A 66 3.25 -17.22 -1.04
N GLY A 67 2.70 -17.09 0.16
CA GLY A 67 3.46 -17.00 1.42
C GLY A 67 3.58 -18.34 2.16
N GLY A 68 4.30 -18.34 3.28
CA GLY A 68 4.48 -19.52 4.13
C GLY A 68 5.90 -20.09 4.05
N PHE A 69 6.10 -21.18 3.31
CA PHE A 69 7.40 -21.85 3.28
C PHE A 69 8.35 -21.20 2.26
N MET A 70 9.62 -21.01 2.66
CA MET A 70 10.69 -20.43 1.82
C MET A 70 10.37 -19.04 1.25
N GLU A 71 9.77 -18.14 2.05
CA GLU A 71 9.37 -16.79 1.60
C GLU A 71 10.50 -16.02 0.92
N TYR A 72 11.74 -16.13 1.41
CA TYR A 72 12.89 -15.49 0.77
C TYR A 72 13.14 -15.97 -0.67
N PHE A 73 13.02 -17.28 -0.93
CA PHE A 73 13.17 -17.85 -2.27
C PHE A 73 11.99 -17.46 -3.17
N VAL A 74 10.78 -17.43 -2.61
CA VAL A 74 9.58 -17.00 -3.34
C VAL A 74 9.69 -15.54 -3.78
N LEU A 75 10.21 -14.67 -2.91
CA LEU A 75 10.47 -13.26 -3.23
C LEU A 75 11.44 -13.15 -4.41
N GLN A 76 12.52 -13.94 -4.41
CA GLN A 76 13.47 -13.99 -5.53
C GLN A 76 12.87 -14.53 -6.84
N ASN A 77 11.73 -15.21 -6.79
CA ASN A 77 11.03 -15.80 -7.95
C ASN A 77 9.64 -15.18 -8.19
N THR A 78 9.41 -13.97 -7.69
CA THR A 78 8.14 -13.27 -7.89
C THR A 78 8.03 -12.75 -9.32
N ARG A 79 6.90 -13.02 -9.97
CA ARG A 79 6.66 -12.66 -11.38
C ARG A 79 6.52 -11.15 -11.51
N LEU A 80 7.55 -10.50 -12.06
CA LEU A 80 7.55 -9.03 -12.25
C LEU A 80 6.34 -8.54 -13.05
N SER A 81 5.88 -9.28 -14.07
CA SER A 81 4.70 -8.89 -14.87
C SER A 81 3.41 -8.81 -14.05
N LEU A 82 3.27 -9.64 -13.00
CA LEU A 82 2.14 -9.56 -12.09
C LEU A 82 2.27 -8.33 -11.18
N VAL A 83 3.47 -8.10 -10.62
CA VAL A 83 3.76 -6.93 -9.78
C VAL A 83 3.44 -5.64 -10.54
N MET A 84 3.96 -5.49 -11.76
CA MET A 84 3.73 -4.32 -12.59
C MET A 84 2.23 -4.10 -12.86
N ARG A 85 1.51 -5.16 -13.20
CA ARG A 85 0.05 -5.08 -13.43
C ARG A 85 -0.71 -4.62 -12.19
N LEU A 86 -0.40 -5.16 -11.01
CA LEU A 86 -1.04 -4.75 -9.77
C LEU A 86 -0.73 -3.28 -9.45
N SER A 87 0.53 -2.86 -9.62
CA SER A 87 0.94 -1.47 -9.43
C SER A 87 0.20 -0.51 -10.36
N ASP A 88 0.03 -0.86 -11.64
CA ASP A 88 -0.69 -0.03 -12.62
C ASP A 88 -2.17 0.14 -12.23
N ILE A 89 -2.81 -0.94 -11.78
CA ILE A 89 -4.20 -0.92 -11.30
C ILE A 89 -4.31 -0.05 -10.05
N ILE A 90 -3.44 -0.25 -9.05
CA ILE A 90 -3.44 0.53 -7.80
C ILE A 90 -3.24 2.01 -8.09
N ALA A 91 -2.26 2.37 -8.93
CA ALA A 91 -1.99 3.76 -9.29
C ALA A 91 -3.18 4.41 -10.01
N THR A 92 -3.82 3.68 -10.93
CA THR A 92 -5.02 4.16 -11.65
C THR A 92 -6.19 4.37 -10.70
N CYS A 93 -6.44 3.42 -9.79
CA CYS A 93 -7.50 3.51 -8.79
C CYS A 93 -7.29 4.70 -7.84
N LEU A 94 -6.07 4.89 -7.34
CA LEU A 94 -5.73 6.03 -6.47
C LEU A 94 -5.91 7.36 -7.20
N PHE A 95 -5.44 7.46 -8.44
CA PHE A 95 -5.63 8.67 -9.25
C PHE A 95 -7.11 8.98 -9.47
N ALA A 96 -7.90 7.98 -9.87
CA ALA A 96 -9.33 8.15 -10.10
C ALA A 96 -10.07 8.53 -8.80
N GLY A 97 -9.77 7.87 -7.69
CA GLY A 97 -10.35 8.14 -6.38
C GLY A 97 -10.05 9.55 -5.87
N ILE A 98 -8.79 9.99 -5.95
CA ILE A 98 -8.38 11.34 -5.54
C ILE A 98 -9.03 12.40 -6.43
N LYS A 99 -9.09 12.17 -7.75
CA LYS A 99 -9.73 13.08 -8.69
C LYS A 99 -11.21 13.26 -8.36
N GLU A 100 -11.92 12.17 -8.08
CA GLU A 100 -13.34 12.20 -7.77
C GLU A 100 -13.63 12.83 -6.39
N TRP A 101 -12.77 12.56 -5.40
CA TRP A 101 -12.81 13.21 -4.09
C TRP A 101 -12.68 14.73 -4.20
N ASN A 102 -11.71 15.22 -4.97
CA ASN A 102 -11.50 16.64 -5.18
C ASN A 102 -12.69 17.29 -5.89
N ARG A 103 -13.27 16.61 -6.88
CA ARG A 103 -14.50 17.07 -7.56
C ARG A 103 -15.66 17.21 -6.58
N SER A 104 -15.88 16.20 -5.75
CA SER A 104 -16.98 16.17 -4.78
C SER A 104 -16.81 17.25 -3.71
N THR A 105 -15.60 17.43 -3.19
CA THR A 105 -15.28 18.47 -2.21
C THR A 105 -15.50 19.88 -2.78
N LEU A 106 -15.11 20.12 -4.04
CA LEU A 106 -15.34 21.40 -4.70
C LEU A 106 -16.82 21.73 -4.88
N LEU A 107 -17.63 20.73 -5.21
CA LEU A 107 -19.09 20.90 -5.36
C LEU A 107 -19.75 21.19 -4.00
N ALA A 108 -19.36 20.47 -2.94
CA ALA A 108 -19.90 20.69 -1.59
C ALA A 108 -19.50 22.05 -0.99
N ALA A 109 -18.39 22.65 -1.42
CA ALA A 109 -17.95 23.98 -0.98
C ALA A 109 -18.63 25.15 -1.73
N GLN A 110 -19.45 24.85 -2.74
CA GLN A 110 -20.21 25.85 -3.51
C GLN A 110 -21.67 26.00 -3.02
N GLU A 111 -22.09 25.17 -2.06
CA GLU A 111 -23.36 25.27 -1.33
C GLU A 111 -23.19 26.06 -0.01
#